data_AF-A0A7C8Z467-F1
#
_entry.id   AF-A0A7C8Z467-F1
#
_cell.length_a   1.000
_cell.length_b   1.000
_cell.length_c   1.000
_cell.angle_alpha   90.00
_cell.angle_beta   90.00
_cell.angle_gamma   90.00
#
_symmetry.space_group_name_H-M   'P 1'
#
loop_
_entity.id
_entity.type
_entity.pdbx_description
1 polymer ?
#
loop_
_entity_poly.entity_id
_entity_poly.type
_entity_poly.pdbx_seq_one_letter_code
_entity_poly.pdbx_strand_id
1 'polypeptide(L)'
;LYDGFYVTVAAVGLSGLADALVQGGLIGAAGELPERYMQALCAGTAGSGVLVSFLRIFTKAVYPQDVHGLRNSALLYFIVGILLMIICLVFYNVAHRLPVIKYYNELKMQAVIEEKEDTGSLSGPVWEVIRGVKWHGIGIVLIYIVTLSIFPGFITEDVHSAVLGDWYAILLITSFNIFDLVGKCLTAVYLLE
;
A
#
# COMPACT_ATOMS: atom_id res chain seq x y z
N LEU A 1 20.11 18.24 18.73
CA LEU A 1 18.66 17.91 18.72
C LEU A 1 18.08 17.99 17.32
N TYR A 2 18.41 19.02 16.54
CA TYR A 2 17.93 19.21 15.16
C TYR A 2 18.49 18.21 14.13
N ASP A 3 19.74 17.75 14.30
CA ASP A 3 20.36 16.82 13.34
C ASP A 3 19.58 15.50 13.19
N GLY A 4 19.12 14.92 14.31
CA GLY A 4 18.31 13.71 14.29
C GLY A 4 16.96 13.91 13.59
N PHE A 5 16.34 15.07 13.78
CA PHE A 5 15.07 15.42 13.13
C PHE A 5 15.24 15.51 11.60
N TYR A 6 16.24 16.25 11.10
CA TYR A 6 16.49 16.36 9.66
C TYR A 6 16.82 15.01 9.03
N VAL A 7 17.62 14.17 9.71
CA VAL A 7 17.92 12.81 9.25
C VAL A 7 16.64 11.97 9.15
N THR A 8 15.76 12.02 10.16
CA THR A 8 14.49 11.27 10.10
C THR A 8 13.57 11.76 8.99
N VAL A 9 13.44 13.08 8.80
CA VAL A 9 12.61 13.64 7.73
C VAL A 9 13.15 13.26 6.35
N ALA A 10 14.46 13.34 6.15
CA ALA A 10 15.11 12.91 4.90
C ALA A 10 14.92 11.41 4.65
N ALA A 11 15.06 10.58 5.67
CA ALA A 11 14.84 9.13 5.57
C ALA A 11 13.39 8.78 5.24
N VAL A 12 12.42 9.48 5.83
CA VAL A 12 10.99 9.32 5.51
C VAL A 12 10.71 9.74 4.07
N GLY A 13 11.26 10.87 3.63
CA GLY A 13 11.12 11.33 2.24
C GLY A 13 11.69 10.34 1.23
N LEU A 14 12.90 9.82 1.49
CA LEU A 14 13.52 8.80 0.63
C LEU A 14 12.70 7.49 0.61
N SER A 15 12.20 7.07 1.77
CA SER A 15 11.36 5.87 1.88
C SER A 15 10.04 6.04 1.11
N GLY A 16 9.41 7.23 1.18
CA GLY A 16 8.19 7.53 0.42
C GLY A 16 8.41 7.55 -1.09
N LEU A 17 9.55 8.07 -1.56
CA LEU A 17 9.90 8.00 -2.98
C LEU A 17 10.12 6.56 -3.44
N ALA A 18 10.83 5.76 -2.66
CA ALA A 18 11.05 4.35 -2.96
C ALA A 18 9.73 3.57 -3.00
N ASP A 19 8.84 3.81 -2.04
CA ASP A 19 7.50 3.22 -1.98
C ASP A 19 6.67 3.59 -3.23
N ALA A 20 6.65 4.87 -3.61
CA ALA A 20 5.92 5.32 -4.81
C ALA A 20 6.42 4.66 -6.11
N LEU A 21 7.75 4.51 -6.26
CA LEU A 21 8.34 3.86 -7.42
C LEU A 21 8.03 2.36 -7.47
N VAL A 22 8.15 1.68 -6.32
CA VAL A 22 7.89 0.24 -6.21
C VAL A 22 6.40 -0.05 -6.40
N GLN A 23 5.53 0.72 -5.76
CA GLN A 23 4.08 0.60 -5.91
C GLN A 23 3.64 0.86 -7.35
N GLY A 24 4.16 1.91 -7.99
CA GLY A 24 3.90 2.19 -9.41
C GLY A 24 4.35 1.06 -10.33
N GLY A 25 5.55 0.50 -10.09
CA GLY A 25 6.07 -0.64 -10.86
C GLY A 25 5.25 -1.92 -10.67
N LEU A 26 4.84 -2.22 -9.44
CA LEU A 26 4.00 -3.38 -9.11
C LEU A 26 2.60 -3.27 -9.74
N ILE A 27 1.96 -2.11 -9.66
CA ILE A 27 0.66 -1.86 -10.28
C ILE A 27 0.79 -1.97 -11.81
N GLY A 28 1.85 -1.40 -12.39
CA GLY A 28 2.13 -1.54 -13.82
C GLY A 28 2.26 -3.00 -14.26
N ALA A 29 3.07 -3.78 -13.54
CA ALA A 29 3.27 -5.21 -13.82
C ALA A 29 1.98 -6.03 -13.60
N ALA A 30 1.21 -5.73 -12.55
CA ALA A 30 -0.06 -6.40 -12.28
C ALA A 30 -1.15 -6.05 -13.31
N GLY A 31 -1.07 -4.87 -13.94
CA GLY A 31 -1.97 -4.46 -15.02
C GLY A 31 -1.80 -5.26 -16.31
N GLU A 32 -0.68 -5.97 -16.45
CA GLU A 32 -0.43 -6.89 -17.56
C GLU A 32 -1.04 -8.29 -17.33
N LEU A 33 -1.42 -8.57 -16.08
CA LEU A 33 -2.00 -9.84 -15.65
C LEU A 33 -3.55 -9.71 -15.58
N PRO A 34 -4.28 -10.84 -15.56
CA PRO A 34 -5.73 -10.82 -15.36
C PRO A 34 -6.16 -10.00 -14.14
N GLU A 35 -7.35 -9.39 -14.22
CA GLU A 35 -7.87 -8.43 -13.22
C GLU A 35 -7.80 -8.92 -11.76
N ARG A 36 -7.91 -10.23 -11.54
CA ARG A 36 -7.77 -10.88 -10.24
C ARG A 36 -6.44 -10.57 -9.55
N TYR A 37 -5.34 -10.45 -10.30
CA TYR A 37 -4.01 -10.16 -9.74
C TYR A 37 -3.88 -8.69 -9.35
N MET A 38 -4.45 -7.77 -10.14
CA MET A 38 -4.54 -6.36 -9.78
C MET A 38 -5.33 -6.17 -8.48
N GLN A 39 -6.46 -6.87 -8.35
CA GLN A 39 -7.26 -6.83 -7.13
C GLN A 39 -6.53 -7.41 -5.92
N ALA A 40 -5.85 -8.55 -6.09
CA ALA A 40 -5.04 -9.14 -5.04
C ALA A 40 -3.92 -8.18 -4.57
N LEU A 41 -3.29 -7.44 -5.50
CA LEU A 41 -2.29 -6.42 -5.17
C LEU A 41 -2.90 -5.24 -4.41
N CYS A 42 -4.03 -4.70 -4.88
CA CYS A 42 -4.74 -3.60 -4.23
C CYS A 42 -5.23 -3.97 -2.82
N ALA A 43 -5.83 -5.15 -2.66
CA ALA A 43 -6.27 -5.68 -1.37
C ALA A 43 -5.08 -5.98 -0.44
N GLY A 44 -3.99 -6.53 -0.97
CA GLY A 44 -2.75 -6.76 -0.21
C GLY A 44 -2.15 -5.47 0.35
N THR A 45 -2.22 -4.37 -0.41
CA THR A 45 -1.76 -3.05 0.05
C THR A 45 -2.52 -2.61 1.30
N ALA A 46 -3.86 -2.68 1.28
CA ALA A 46 -4.69 -2.37 2.45
C ALA A 46 -4.49 -3.37 3.60
N GLY A 47 -4.34 -4.65 3.28
CA GLY A 47 -4.11 -5.71 4.25
C GLY A 47 -2.83 -5.50 5.05
N SER A 48 -1.78 -4.97 4.41
CA SER A 48 -0.53 -4.62 5.09
C SER A 48 -0.73 -3.51 6.11
N GLY A 49 -1.57 -2.51 5.82
CA GLY A 49 -1.95 -1.44 6.75
C GLY A 49 -2.69 -1.98 7.98
N VAL A 50 -3.62 -2.91 7.78
CA VAL A 50 -4.33 -3.59 8.88
C VAL A 50 -3.36 -4.39 9.75
N LEU A 51 -2.44 -5.14 9.14
CA LEU A 51 -1.41 -5.91 9.85
C LEU A 51 -0.53 -5.01 10.74
N VAL A 52 -0.07 -3.89 10.19
CA VAL A 52 0.75 -2.90 10.90
C VAL A 52 -0.03 -2.25 12.05
N SER A 53 -1.29 -1.91 11.84
CA SER A 53 -2.17 -1.38 12.89
C SER A 53 -2.35 -2.37 14.05
N PHE A 54 -2.59 -3.65 13.76
CA PHE A 54 -2.68 -4.68 14.79
C PHE A 54 -1.37 -4.87 15.54
N LEU A 55 -0.23 -4.86 14.83
CA LEU A 55 1.08 -4.90 15.47
C LEU A 55 1.28 -3.70 16.41
N ARG A 56 0.80 -2.50 16.03
CA ARG A 56 0.86 -1.30 16.87
C ARG A 56 -0.04 -1.40 18.10
N ILE A 57 -1.24 -1.96 17.97
CA ILE A 57 -2.14 -2.23 19.10
C ILE A 57 -1.48 -3.20 20.06
N PHE A 58 -0.95 -4.32 19.55
CA PHE A 58 -0.31 -5.36 20.35
C PHE A 58 0.93 -4.84 21.09
N THR A 59 1.83 -4.15 20.38
CA THR A 59 3.05 -3.56 20.98
C THR A 59 2.74 -2.53 22.06
N LYS A 60 1.64 -1.76 21.91
CA LYS A 60 1.18 -0.84 22.95
C LYS A 60 0.50 -1.55 24.13
N ALA A 61 -0.24 -2.62 23.88
CA ALA A 61 -0.93 -3.38 24.91
C ALA A 61 0.04 -4.14 25.83
N VAL A 62 1.15 -4.63 25.26
CA VAL A 62 2.13 -5.46 25.99
C VAL A 62 3.09 -4.64 26.85
N TYR A 63 3.40 -3.40 26.46
CA TYR A 63 4.40 -2.58 27.16
C TYR A 63 3.78 -1.37 27.87
N PRO A 64 4.17 -1.09 29.13
CA PRO A 64 3.75 0.12 29.82
C PRO A 64 4.29 1.36 29.10
N GLN A 65 3.55 2.48 29.16
CA GLN A 65 3.89 3.74 28.48
C GLN A 65 4.95 4.57 29.23
N ASP A 66 5.88 3.91 29.91
CA ASP A 66 7.05 4.55 30.53
C ASP A 66 8.16 4.77 29.49
N VAL A 67 9.11 5.69 29.75
CA VAL A 67 10.22 6.00 28.82
C VAL A 67 11.00 4.74 28.39
N HIS A 68 11.22 3.80 29.32
CA HIS A 68 11.86 2.52 29.03
C HIS A 68 10.92 1.54 28.30
N GLY A 69 9.63 1.55 28.63
CA GLY A 69 8.62 0.69 27.99
C GLY A 69 8.35 1.09 26.54
N LEU A 70 8.29 2.40 26.24
CA LEU A 70 8.12 2.92 24.89
C LEU A 70 9.30 2.55 23.98
N ARG A 71 10.53 2.61 24.49
CA ARG A 71 11.72 2.17 23.75
C ARG A 71 11.67 0.67 23.43
N ASN A 72 11.30 -0.16 24.39
CA ASN A 72 11.18 -1.61 24.18
C ASN A 72 10.03 -1.95 23.22
N SER A 73 8.91 -1.23 23.32
CA SER A 73 7.77 -1.34 22.39
C SER A 73 8.18 -1.00 20.96
N ALA A 74 8.90 0.10 20.77
CA ALA A 74 9.43 0.49 19.46
C ALA A 74 10.43 -0.54 18.91
N LEU A 75 11.34 -1.05 19.75
CA LEU A 75 12.28 -2.10 19.36
C LEU A 75 11.55 -3.38 18.91
N LEU A 76 10.55 -3.85 19.66
CA LEU A 76 9.76 -5.02 19.27
C LEU A 76 9.03 -4.77 17.95
N TYR A 77 8.40 -3.60 17.79
CA TYR A 77 7.73 -3.20 16.56
C TYR A 77 8.68 -3.26 15.35
N PHE A 78 9.88 -2.70 15.47
CA PHE A 78 10.87 -2.72 14.38
C PHE A 78 11.40 -4.12 14.09
N ILE A 79 11.63 -4.96 15.11
CA ILE A 79 12.09 -6.34 14.91
C ILE A 79 11.05 -7.14 14.12
N VAL A 80 9.78 -7.09 14.52
CA VAL A 80 8.70 -7.77 13.81
C VAL A 80 8.54 -7.22 12.39
N GLY A 81 8.64 -5.90 12.22
CA GLY A 81 8.60 -5.26 10.90
C GLY A 81 9.72 -5.73 9.97
N ILE A 82 10.96 -5.84 10.46
CA ILE A 82 12.11 -6.32 9.68
C ILE A 82 11.90 -7.79 9.28
N LEU A 83 11.42 -8.64 10.17
CA LEU A 83 11.12 -10.04 9.86
C LEU A 83 10.05 -10.17 8.77
N LEU A 84 8.97 -9.41 8.89
CA LEU A 84 7.92 -9.36 7.87
C LEU A 84 8.47 -8.87 6.53
N MET A 85 9.34 -7.85 6.54
CA MET A 85 9.95 -7.32 5.32
C MET A 85 10.87 -8.34 4.63
N ILE A 86 11.63 -9.13 5.39
CA ILE A 86 12.43 -10.24 4.86
C ILE A 86 11.52 -11.29 4.21
N ILE A 87 10.41 -11.65 4.86
CA ILE A 87 9.44 -12.61 4.31
C ILE A 87 8.84 -12.06 3.00
N CYS A 88 8.43 -10.79 2.96
CA CYS A 88 7.92 -10.15 1.75
C CYS A 88 8.95 -10.16 0.61
N LEU A 89 10.24 -9.93 0.91
CA LEU A 89 11.32 -9.96 -0.08
C LEU A 89 11.52 -11.37 -0.65
N VAL A 90 11.47 -12.40 0.19
CA VAL A 90 11.53 -13.80 -0.25
C VAL A 90 10.35 -14.13 -1.15
N PHE A 91 9.12 -13.77 -0.74
CA PHE A 91 7.93 -14.02 -1.55
C PHE A 91 7.95 -13.27 -2.88
N TYR A 92 8.42 -12.03 -2.91
CA TYR A 92 8.56 -11.27 -4.15
C TYR A 92 9.53 -11.95 -5.13
N ASN A 93 10.67 -12.44 -4.65
CA ASN A 93 11.66 -13.12 -5.49
C ASN A 93 11.14 -14.50 -5.98
N VAL A 94 10.41 -15.23 -5.12
CA VAL A 94 9.76 -16.49 -5.49
C VAL A 94 8.62 -16.25 -6.49
N ALA A 95 7.86 -15.17 -6.34
CA ALA A 95 6.71 -14.89 -7.19
C ALA A 95 7.12 -14.82 -8.67
N HIS A 96 8.21 -14.13 -8.99
CA HIS A 96 8.72 -14.04 -10.36
C HIS A 96 9.16 -15.39 -10.97
N ARG A 97 9.39 -16.41 -10.14
CA ARG A 97 9.76 -17.76 -10.58
C ARG A 97 8.55 -18.66 -10.82
N LEU A 98 7.35 -18.27 -10.38
CA LEU A 98 6.14 -19.09 -10.52
C LEU A 98 5.83 -19.38 -12.00
N PRO A 99 5.49 -20.63 -12.34
CA PRO A 99 5.19 -21.02 -13.72
C PRO A 99 3.98 -20.27 -14.28
N VAL A 100 3.04 -19.88 -13.41
CA VAL A 100 1.86 -19.09 -13.78
C VAL A 100 2.25 -17.72 -14.35
N ILE A 101 3.17 -17.01 -13.71
CA ILE A 101 3.63 -15.70 -14.19
C ILE A 101 4.41 -15.85 -15.50
N LYS A 102 5.23 -16.90 -15.63
CA LYS A 102 5.93 -17.19 -16.90
C LYS A 102 4.97 -17.49 -18.04
N TYR A 103 3.94 -18.29 -17.78
CA TYR A 103 2.92 -18.63 -18.77
C TYR A 103 2.17 -17.39 -19.30
N TYR A 104 1.71 -16.51 -18.41
CA TYR A 104 1.04 -15.26 -18.83
C TYR A 104 1.99 -14.30 -19.56
N ASN A 105 3.25 -14.20 -19.13
CA ASN A 105 4.25 -13.39 -19.83
C ASN A 105 4.56 -13.91 -21.23
N GLU A 106 4.66 -15.23 -21.41
CA GLU A 106 4.87 -15.87 -22.71
C GLU A 106 3.68 -15.65 -23.65
N LEU A 107 2.45 -15.84 -23.14
CA LEU A 107 1.22 -15.61 -23.90
C LEU A 107 1.09 -14.15 -24.35
N LYS A 108 1.39 -13.20 -23.45
CA LYS A 108 1.40 -11.76 -23.79
C LYS A 108 2.47 -11.44 -24.83
N MET A 109 3.68 -11.99 -24.67
CA MET A 109 4.76 -11.72 -25.61
C MET A 109 4.41 -12.22 -27.02
N GLN A 110 3.71 -13.35 -27.14
CA GLN A 110 3.17 -13.82 -28.41
C GLN A 110 2.12 -12.86 -28.99
N ALA A 111 1.14 -12.41 -28.19
CA ALA A 111 0.11 -11.47 -28.64
C ALA A 111 0.72 -10.12 -29.09
N VAL A 112 1.72 -9.61 -28.37
CA VAL A 112 2.43 -8.37 -28.73
C VAL A 112 3.22 -8.54 -30.03
N ILE A 113 3.82 -9.71 -30.27
CA ILE A 113 4.55 -9.99 -31.52
C ILE A 113 3.59 -9.97 -32.70
N GLU A 114 2.44 -10.65 -32.58
CA GLU A 114 1.39 -10.71 -33.61
C GLU A 114 0.81 -9.31 -33.90
N GLU A 115 0.47 -8.54 -32.86
CA GLU A 115 -0.06 -7.19 -33.01
C GLU A 115 0.96 -6.20 -33.61
N LYS A 116 2.25 -6.38 -33.29
CA LYS A 116 3.36 -5.59 -33.86
C LYS A 116 3.60 -5.90 -35.33
N GLU A 117 3.34 -7.13 -35.76
CA GLU A 117 3.41 -7.57 -37.15
C GLU A 117 2.29 -6.91 -37.98
N ASP A 118 1.10 -6.72 -37.39
CA ASP A 118 -0.06 -6.10 -38.06
C ASP A 118 -0.09 -4.56 -38.05
N THR A 119 0.41 -3.88 -37.01
CA THR A 119 0.20 -2.42 -36.84
C THR A 119 1.46 -1.55 -36.71
N GLY A 120 2.66 -2.14 -36.71
CA GLY A 120 3.93 -1.40 -36.84
C GLY A 120 4.34 -0.49 -35.67
N SER A 121 3.46 -0.16 -34.72
CA SER A 121 3.82 0.56 -33.49
C SER A 121 2.76 0.42 -32.39
N LEU A 122 3.13 -0.26 -31.30
CA LEU A 122 2.29 -0.56 -30.13
C LEU A 122 2.15 0.60 -29.12
N SER A 123 2.42 1.85 -29.52
CA SER A 123 2.14 2.98 -28.64
C SER A 123 0.74 3.52 -28.96
N GLY A 124 -0.29 2.85 -28.46
CA GLY A 124 -1.60 3.48 -28.35
C GLY A 124 -1.46 4.85 -27.65
N PRO A 125 -2.26 5.87 -27.98
CA PRO A 125 -2.12 7.15 -27.31
C PRO A 125 -2.55 6.94 -25.86
N VAL A 126 -1.60 6.96 -24.92
CA VAL A 126 -1.86 6.98 -23.46
C VAL A 126 -2.97 8.00 -23.12
N TRP A 127 -3.04 9.06 -23.92
CA TRP A 127 -4.09 10.07 -23.92
C TRP A 127 -5.52 9.54 -24.08
N GLU A 128 -5.75 8.54 -24.92
CA GLU A 128 -7.08 7.94 -25.12
C GLU A 128 -7.52 7.13 -23.90
N VAL A 129 -6.59 6.37 -23.31
CA VAL A 129 -6.83 5.64 -22.05
C VAL A 129 -7.15 6.63 -20.92
N ILE A 130 -6.38 7.71 -20.79
CA ILE A 130 -6.66 8.78 -19.82
C ILE A 130 -8.04 9.38 -20.06
N ARG A 131 -8.43 9.61 -21.32
CA ARG A 131 -9.74 10.17 -21.67
C ARG A 131 -10.89 9.23 -21.30
N GLY A 132 -10.69 7.91 -21.39
CA GLY A 132 -11.66 6.90 -21.00
C GLY A 132 -11.87 6.82 -19.48
N VAL A 133 -10.79 6.91 -18.70
CA VAL A 133 -10.82 6.70 -17.24
C VAL A 133 -10.99 8.02 -16.46
N LYS A 134 -10.96 9.19 -17.12
CA LYS A 134 -10.94 10.52 -16.49
C LYS A 134 -11.94 10.73 -15.35
N TRP A 135 -13.18 10.23 -15.47
CA TRP A 135 -14.21 10.41 -14.45
C TRP A 135 -13.92 9.60 -13.18
N HIS A 136 -13.47 8.35 -13.34
CA HIS A 136 -13.02 7.51 -12.24
C HIS A 136 -11.75 8.06 -11.60
N GLY A 137 -10.80 8.53 -12.41
CA GLY A 137 -9.56 9.14 -11.93
C GLY A 137 -9.80 10.39 -11.09
N ILE A 138 -10.67 11.29 -11.54
CA ILE A 138 -11.06 12.49 -10.77
C ILE A 138 -11.71 12.08 -9.45
N GLY A 139 -12.60 11.10 -9.46
CA GLY A 139 -13.23 10.58 -8.25
C GLY A 139 -12.21 10.07 -7.22
N ILE A 140 -11.25 9.25 -7.67
CA ILE A 140 -10.18 8.72 -6.81
C ILE A 140 -9.32 9.86 -6.25
N VAL A 141 -8.91 10.81 -7.09
CA VAL A 141 -8.10 11.96 -6.65
C VAL A 141 -8.84 12.78 -5.59
N LEU A 142 -10.13 13.07 -5.78
CA LEU A 142 -10.94 13.80 -4.81
C LEU A 142 -11.04 13.05 -3.48
N ILE A 143 -11.25 11.73 -3.51
CA ILE A 143 -11.30 10.90 -2.30
C ILE A 143 -9.97 10.97 -1.54
N TYR A 144 -8.83 10.86 -2.23
CA TYR A 144 -7.51 10.97 -1.60
C TYR A 144 -7.25 12.38 -1.05
N ILE A 145 -7.65 13.45 -1.74
CA ILE A 145 -7.51 14.83 -1.24
C ILE A 145 -8.32 15.04 0.05
N VAL A 146 -9.57 14.58 0.07
CA VAL A 146 -10.42 14.69 1.26
C VAL A 146 -9.82 13.89 2.42
N THR A 147 -9.33 12.67 2.14
CA THR A 147 -8.73 11.81 3.17
C THR A 147 -7.45 12.41 3.74
N LEU A 148 -6.52 12.86 2.88
CA LEU A 148 -5.24 13.42 3.30
C LEU A 148 -5.35 14.82 3.90
N SER A 149 -6.43 15.55 3.67
CA SER A 149 -6.66 16.84 4.33
C SER A 149 -7.25 16.68 5.73
N ILE A 150 -8.13 15.69 5.93
CA ILE A 150 -8.77 15.44 7.23
C ILE A 150 -7.88 14.61 8.15
N PHE A 151 -7.36 13.48 7.67
CA PHE A 151 -6.77 12.46 8.55
C PHE A 151 -5.50 12.92 9.29
N PRO A 152 -4.48 13.51 8.64
CA PRO A 152 -3.28 13.97 9.34
C PRO A 152 -3.58 15.12 10.31
N GLY A 153 -4.42 16.08 9.91
CA GLY A 153 -4.79 17.23 10.74
C GLY A 153 -5.59 16.81 11.98
N PHE A 154 -6.53 15.88 11.80
CA PHE A 154 -7.34 15.36 12.89
C PHE A 154 -6.52 14.55 13.89
N ILE A 155 -5.56 13.73 13.43
CA ILE A 155 -4.64 13.02 14.31
C ILE A 155 -3.74 13.98 15.09
N THR A 156 -3.29 15.09 14.50
CA THR A 156 -2.40 16.04 15.18
C THR A 156 -3.12 16.92 16.21
N GLU A 157 -4.39 17.22 16.00
CA GLU A 157 -5.19 18.08 16.88
C GLU A 157 -5.76 17.29 18.08
N ASP A 158 -6.35 16.10 17.85
CA ASP A 158 -7.11 15.34 18.86
C ASP A 158 -6.30 14.22 19.55
N VAL A 159 -4.98 14.40 19.72
CA VAL A 159 -4.12 13.37 20.34
C VAL A 159 -4.53 13.05 21.79
N HIS A 160 -5.21 13.96 22.49
CA HIS A 160 -5.56 13.85 23.91
C HIS A 160 -7.08 13.85 24.15
N SER A 161 -7.81 12.97 23.45
CA SER A 161 -9.24 12.77 23.73
C SER A 161 -9.46 12.42 25.20
N ALA A 162 -10.40 13.10 25.87
CA ALA A 162 -10.67 12.93 27.30
C ALA A 162 -11.10 11.51 27.71
N VAL A 163 -11.56 10.69 26.75
CA VAL A 163 -12.05 9.33 27.01
C VAL A 163 -11.05 8.25 26.59
N LEU A 164 -10.33 8.43 25.48
CA LEU A 164 -9.43 7.41 24.91
C LEU A 164 -7.94 7.75 25.04
N GLY A 165 -7.58 9.01 25.32
CA GLY A 165 -6.20 9.48 25.37
C GLY A 165 -5.37 9.01 24.17
N ASP A 166 -4.16 8.51 24.45
CA ASP A 166 -3.22 8.05 23.42
C ASP A 166 -3.67 6.80 22.63
N TRP A 167 -4.78 6.15 23.00
CA TRP A 167 -5.34 5.04 22.24
C TRP A 167 -6.20 5.50 21.07
N TYR A 168 -6.66 6.77 21.10
CA TYR A 168 -7.55 7.32 20.09
C TYR A 168 -6.96 7.24 18.68
N ALA A 169 -5.76 7.80 18.50
CA ALA A 169 -5.09 7.81 17.19
C ALA A 169 -4.86 6.39 16.65
N ILE A 170 -4.48 5.44 17.51
CA ILE A 170 -4.20 4.06 17.09
C ILE A 170 -5.48 3.36 16.66
N LEU A 171 -6.57 3.50 17.42
CA LEU A 171 -7.86 2.89 17.06
C LEU A 171 -8.45 3.54 15.81
N LEU A 172 -8.28 4.85 15.62
CA LEU A 172 -8.74 5.56 14.43
C LEU A 172 -7.98 5.11 13.18
N ILE A 173 -6.65 5.01 13.24
CA ILE A 173 -5.83 4.47 12.14
C ILE A 173 -6.22 3.01 11.84
N THR A 174 -6.48 2.22 12.88
CA THR A 174 -6.90 0.81 12.73
C THR A 174 -8.26 0.72 12.04
N SER A 175 -9.24 1.52 12.48
CA SER A 175 -10.56 1.60 11.87
C SER A 175 -10.46 1.98 10.39
N PHE A 176 -9.71 3.05 10.08
CA PHE A 176 -9.46 3.47 8.69
C PHE A 176 -8.89 2.34 7.84
N ASN A 177 -7.83 1.66 8.29
CA ASN A 177 -7.21 0.56 7.54
C ASN A 177 -8.17 -0.63 7.35
N ILE A 178 -9.01 -0.94 8.35
CA ILE A 178 -10.02 -2.01 8.23
C ILE A 178 -11.06 -1.65 7.18
N PHE A 179 -11.59 -0.42 7.20
CA PHE A 179 -12.57 0.02 6.21
C PHE A 179 -11.98 0.13 4.80
N ASP A 180 -10.72 0.55 4.66
CA ASP A 180 -10.00 0.53 3.37
C ASP A 180 -9.84 -0.90 2.83
N LEU A 181 -9.49 -1.86 3.69
CA LEU A 181 -9.42 -3.27 3.32
C LEU A 181 -10.78 -3.81 2.90
N VAL A 182 -11.84 -3.56 3.68
CA VAL A 182 -13.20 -3.98 3.35
C VAL A 182 -13.64 -3.41 2.00
N GLY A 183 -13.38 -2.12 1.75
CA GLY A 183 -13.70 -1.48 0.48
C GLY A 183 -13.00 -2.14 -0.71
N LYS A 184 -11.70 -2.43 -0.60
CA LYS A 184 -10.91 -3.06 -1.67
C LYS A 184 -11.15 -4.57 -1.80
N CYS A 185 -11.60 -5.25 -0.74
CA CYS A 185 -12.00 -6.66 -0.81
C CYS A 185 -13.41 -6.82 -1.40
N LEU A 186 -14.34 -5.91 -1.10
CA LEU A 186 -15.69 -5.94 -1.69
C LEU A 186 -15.63 -5.81 -3.21
N THR A 187 -14.79 -4.91 -3.73
CA THR A 187 -14.59 -4.81 -5.19
C THR A 187 -14.03 -6.09 -5.78
N ALA A 188 -13.16 -6.82 -5.08
CA ALA A 188 -12.67 -8.12 -5.53
C ALA A 188 -13.79 -9.17 -5.59
N VAL A 189 -14.75 -9.16 -4.67
CA VAL A 189 -15.88 -10.10 -4.67
C VAL A 189 -16.88 -9.76 -5.78
N TYR A 190 -17.23 -8.49 -5.97
CA TYR A 190 -18.23 -8.07 -6.96
C TYR A 190 -17.74 -8.09 -8.42
N LEU A 191 -16.43 -8.05 -8.67
CA LEU A 191 -15.87 -8.20 -10.03
C LEU A 191 -15.54 -9.65 -10.40
N LEU A 192 -15.58 -10.59 -9.44
CA LEU A 192 -15.32 -12.02 -9.67
C LEU A 192 -16.60 -12.82 -9.96
N GLU A 193 -17.77 -12.17 -10.01
CA GLU A 193 -19.03 -12.67 -10.59
C GLU A 193 -19.25 -12.09 -11.99
#